data_AF-A0A4T0DV72-F1
#
_entry.id   AF-A0A4T0DV72-F1
#
_cell.length_a   1.000
_cell.length_b   1.000
_cell.length_c   1.000
_cell.angle_alpha   90.00
_cell.angle_beta   90.00
_cell.angle_gamma   90.00
#
_symmetry.space_group_name_H-M   'P 1'
#
loop_
_entity.id
_entity.type
_entity.pdbx_description
1 polymer ?
#
loop_
_entity_poly.entity_id
_entity_poly.type
_entity_poly.pdbx_seq_one_letter_code
_entity_poly.pdbx_strand_id
1 'polypeptide(L)'
;MSSLTYVIYIRPWGCEYIDVELWLPEDIRRKLASQKGNSKIISAFHDFSGNFKWTSPDAQRLFEQGAVYGDVVKMIALVRTMQENYELEYFRSIIQSTYPYPPFSGLNMGPMGQLSRALNKIFTPITHPLLPIIAAPGQLSAAEINSALHSMGQMPKLDMYCFGSMRATGQAMFFEKCINELSLPHQLVCVEQSTQDGLATVVKVPHFGGAFINPPIAASAPCLPSISDAAASIGQIDTVVASSDGTKSSLVGDNATWKGIRATLCRDFVPSAYSGQAALLLASQESQAAAAIFALRSLNIGPIYTIGFKVQGPLSGFVTPFRGLEDVKKVEQPSVIISALRADKSLLVSPLLKHYGSHKQEQRRAAKVFLDLSNGPRKGDPVALAQTQGWAAYGIADVNAWTTVETLRLLVGQNVPYDFVRLAAGRSIY
;
A
#
# COMPACT_ATOMS: atom_id res chain seq x y z
N MET A 1 34.79 -2.56 -17.38
CA MET A 1 33.70 -3.57 -17.43
C MET A 1 32.56 -2.98 -18.24
N SER A 2 32.08 -3.65 -19.28
CA SER A 2 31.03 -3.11 -20.18
C SER A 2 29.66 -3.02 -19.48
N SER A 3 28.85 -2.02 -19.82
CA SER A 3 27.47 -1.84 -19.32
C SER A 3 26.59 -3.08 -19.48
N LEU A 4 26.89 -3.93 -20.48
CA LEU A 4 26.22 -5.22 -20.70
C LEU A 4 26.40 -6.20 -19.53
N THR A 5 27.57 -6.15 -18.89
CA THR A 5 27.95 -7.07 -17.81
C THR A 5 27.07 -6.84 -16.59
N TYR A 6 26.84 -5.58 -16.20
CA TYR A 6 25.99 -5.23 -15.06
C TYR A 6 24.53 -5.66 -15.22
N VAL A 7 23.93 -5.46 -16.41
CA VAL A 7 22.51 -5.79 -16.61
C VAL A 7 22.27 -7.31 -16.65
N ILE A 8 23.24 -8.10 -17.12
CA ILE A 8 23.17 -9.56 -17.03
C ILE A 8 23.27 -10.04 -15.58
N TYR A 9 24.04 -9.33 -14.74
CA TYR A 9 24.20 -9.67 -13.31
C TYR A 9 22.99 -9.33 -12.42
N ILE A 10 22.12 -8.38 -12.80
CA ILE A 10 20.93 -8.02 -12.00
C ILE A 10 19.72 -8.94 -12.26
N ARG A 11 19.71 -9.68 -13.38
CA ARG A 11 18.61 -10.59 -13.75
C ARG A 11 18.25 -11.62 -12.66
N PRO A 12 19.21 -12.27 -11.96
CA PRO A 12 18.90 -13.20 -10.87
C PRO A 12 18.20 -12.54 -9.67
N TRP A 13 18.28 -11.21 -9.53
CA TRP A 13 17.78 -10.46 -8.37
C TRP A 13 16.35 -9.94 -8.56
N GLY A 14 15.77 -10.10 -9.76
CA GLY A 14 14.35 -9.88 -10.00
C GLY A 14 13.88 -8.42 -9.94
N CYS A 15 14.73 -7.45 -10.30
CA CYS A 15 14.37 -6.02 -10.30
C CYS A 15 13.13 -5.73 -11.18
N GLU A 16 12.21 -4.91 -10.69
CA GLU A 16 10.97 -4.57 -11.40
C GLU A 16 11.23 -3.66 -12.61
N TYR A 17 12.19 -2.74 -12.50
CA TYR A 17 12.54 -1.78 -13.57
C TYR A 17 14.04 -1.74 -13.82
N ILE A 18 14.42 -1.56 -15.09
CA ILE A 18 15.81 -1.39 -15.52
C ILE A 18 15.88 -0.14 -16.39
N ASP A 19 16.73 0.81 -16.00
CA ASP A 19 17.00 2.02 -16.77
C ASP A 19 18.04 1.73 -17.86
N VAL A 20 17.68 1.97 -19.13
CA VAL A 20 18.53 1.68 -20.30
C VAL A 20 18.69 2.93 -21.14
N GLU A 21 19.89 3.49 -21.13
CA GLU A 21 20.21 4.70 -21.88
C GLU A 21 20.12 4.51 -23.40
N LEU A 22 19.52 5.48 -24.08
CA LEU A 22 19.26 5.45 -25.52
C LEU A 22 20.54 5.58 -26.35
N TRP A 23 21.59 6.21 -25.81
CA TRP A 23 22.90 6.31 -26.44
C TRP A 23 23.64 4.97 -26.52
N LEU A 24 23.18 3.94 -25.79
CA LEU A 24 23.76 2.60 -25.92
C LEU A 24 23.55 2.06 -27.34
N PRO A 25 24.54 1.33 -27.89
CA PRO A 25 24.40 0.64 -29.16
C PRO A 25 23.11 -0.18 -29.26
N GLU A 26 22.47 -0.16 -30.43
CA GLU A 26 21.15 -0.78 -30.59
C GLU A 26 21.18 -2.29 -30.34
N ASP A 27 22.23 -2.99 -30.75
CA ASP A 27 22.40 -4.42 -30.51
C ASP A 27 22.38 -4.75 -29.00
N ILE A 28 22.92 -3.87 -28.17
CA ILE A 28 22.86 -3.96 -26.71
C ILE A 28 21.42 -3.77 -26.23
N ARG A 29 20.76 -2.67 -26.62
CA ARG A 29 19.38 -2.36 -26.20
C ARG A 29 18.41 -3.48 -26.59
N ARG A 30 18.51 -3.98 -27.81
CA ARG A 30 17.74 -5.12 -28.32
C ARG A 30 17.98 -6.39 -27.50
N LYS A 31 19.25 -6.70 -27.18
CA LYS A 31 19.58 -7.87 -26.37
C LYS A 31 18.97 -7.77 -24.97
N LEU A 32 19.06 -6.60 -24.32
CA LEU A 32 18.44 -6.36 -23.02
C LEU A 32 16.92 -6.54 -23.08
N ALA A 33 16.26 -5.96 -24.07
CA ALA A 33 14.82 -6.11 -24.28
C ALA A 33 14.39 -7.57 -24.46
N SER A 34 15.16 -8.36 -25.23
CA SER A 34 14.88 -9.79 -25.44
C SER A 34 15.12 -10.66 -24.20
N GLN A 35 15.87 -10.17 -23.21
CA GLN A 35 16.32 -10.94 -22.04
C GLN A 35 15.78 -10.40 -20.70
N LYS A 36 14.91 -9.37 -20.71
CA LYS A 36 14.42 -8.67 -19.52
C LYS A 36 13.54 -9.52 -18.58
N GLY A 37 13.00 -10.64 -19.07
CA GLY A 37 12.07 -11.47 -18.28
C GLY A 37 10.84 -10.67 -17.84
N ASN A 38 10.59 -10.61 -16.53
CA ASN A 38 9.47 -9.85 -15.95
C ASN A 38 9.80 -8.37 -15.71
N SER A 39 11.07 -7.98 -15.79
CA SER A 39 11.50 -6.60 -15.62
C SER A 39 10.96 -5.70 -16.74
N LYS A 40 10.71 -4.43 -16.42
CA LYS A 40 10.31 -3.39 -17.36
C LYS A 40 11.47 -2.47 -17.67
N ILE A 41 11.64 -2.11 -18.93
CA ILE A 41 12.70 -1.21 -19.39
C ILE A 41 12.19 0.23 -19.37
N ILE A 42 12.93 1.10 -18.68
CA ILE A 42 12.81 2.55 -18.80
C ILE A 42 13.86 2.98 -19.82
N SER A 43 13.45 3.30 -21.05
CA SER A 43 14.37 3.80 -22.08
C SER A 43 14.68 5.26 -21.79
N ALA A 44 15.92 5.57 -21.47
CA ALA A 44 16.32 6.88 -20.95
C ALA A 44 17.09 7.72 -21.96
N PHE A 45 16.81 9.02 -21.98
CA PHE A 45 17.58 10.03 -22.66
C PHE A 45 17.81 11.21 -21.71
N HIS A 46 19.03 11.73 -21.70
CA HIS A 46 19.41 12.91 -20.92
C HIS A 46 20.14 13.92 -21.80
N ASP A 47 19.63 15.14 -21.90
CA ASP A 47 20.37 16.29 -22.45
C ASP A 47 20.91 17.18 -21.33
N PHE A 48 22.23 17.32 -21.29
CA PHE A 48 22.92 18.23 -20.35
C PHE A 48 23.43 19.51 -21.04
N SER A 49 23.24 19.65 -22.36
CA SER A 49 23.76 20.81 -23.10
C SER A 49 22.98 22.10 -22.78
N GLY A 50 21.69 21.97 -22.46
CA GLY A 50 20.79 23.11 -22.30
C GLY A 50 20.41 23.76 -23.62
N ASN A 51 20.59 23.04 -24.74
CA ASN A 51 20.24 23.48 -26.09
C ASN A 51 19.12 22.62 -26.70
N PHE A 52 18.68 21.56 -26.03
CA PHE A 52 17.60 20.70 -26.50
C PHE A 52 16.27 21.47 -26.61
N LYS A 53 15.50 21.17 -27.64
CA LYS A 53 14.21 21.82 -27.91
C LYS A 53 13.12 20.77 -28.02
N TRP A 54 12.15 20.82 -27.10
CA TRP A 54 11.00 19.92 -27.07
C TRP A 54 10.11 20.05 -28.31
N THR A 55 10.14 21.21 -28.97
CA THR A 55 9.42 21.49 -30.22
C THR A 55 10.12 20.96 -31.48
N SER A 56 11.33 20.43 -31.35
CA SER A 56 12.09 19.94 -32.51
C SER A 56 11.58 18.57 -32.99
N PRO A 57 11.68 18.27 -34.30
CA PRO A 57 11.44 16.91 -34.82
C PRO A 57 12.31 15.85 -34.16
N ASP A 58 13.50 16.24 -33.69
CA ASP A 58 14.43 15.36 -33.00
C ASP A 58 13.87 14.85 -31.66
N ALA A 59 13.07 15.64 -30.95
CA ALA A 59 12.44 15.19 -29.70
C ALA A 59 11.49 14.02 -29.95
N GLN A 60 10.66 14.10 -30.99
CA GLN A 60 9.76 13.01 -31.38
C GLN A 60 10.54 11.79 -31.86
N ARG A 61 11.58 11.97 -32.68
CA ARG A 61 12.46 10.89 -33.13
C ARG A 61 13.12 10.15 -31.96
N LEU A 62 13.58 10.87 -30.93
CA LEU A 62 14.16 10.26 -29.73
C LEU A 62 13.12 9.47 -28.94
N PHE A 63 11.89 9.98 -28.83
CA PHE A 63 10.80 9.23 -28.21
C PHE A 63 10.54 7.92 -28.97
N GLU A 64 10.38 7.98 -30.29
CA GLU A 64 10.14 6.81 -31.14
C GLU A 64 11.26 5.78 -31.03
N GLN A 65 12.52 6.22 -31.02
CA GLN A 65 13.67 5.33 -30.82
C GLN A 65 13.67 4.65 -29.44
N GLY A 66 13.27 5.37 -28.40
CA GLY A 66 13.11 4.79 -27.06
C GLY A 66 11.95 3.81 -26.97
N ALA A 67 10.85 4.11 -27.66
CA ALA A 67 9.64 3.31 -27.67
C ALA A 67 9.83 1.91 -28.28
N VAL A 68 10.84 1.72 -29.14
CA VAL A 68 11.13 0.41 -29.76
C VAL A 68 11.40 -0.68 -28.71
N TYR A 69 12.11 -0.34 -27.63
CA TYR A 69 12.56 -1.31 -26.63
C TYR A 69 12.15 -0.96 -25.18
N GLY A 70 11.62 0.24 -24.95
CA GLY A 70 11.18 0.71 -23.64
C GLY A 70 9.75 0.31 -23.32
N ASP A 71 9.52 -0.14 -22.10
CA ASP A 71 8.17 -0.24 -21.53
C ASP A 71 7.69 1.12 -20.98
N VAL A 72 8.61 2.04 -20.74
CA VAL A 72 8.42 3.47 -20.42
C VAL A 72 9.51 4.25 -21.16
N VAL A 73 9.18 5.40 -21.74
CA VAL A 73 10.19 6.31 -22.31
C VAL A 73 10.42 7.47 -21.36
N LYS A 74 11.67 7.64 -20.93
CA LYS A 74 12.12 8.70 -20.03
C LYS A 74 13.01 9.68 -20.80
N MET A 75 12.61 10.94 -20.91
CA MET A 75 13.43 12.00 -21.51
C MET A 75 13.60 13.14 -20.51
N ILE A 76 14.84 13.52 -20.26
CA ILE A 76 15.19 14.56 -19.30
C ILE A 76 16.11 15.58 -19.97
N ALA A 77 15.76 16.87 -19.93
CA ALA A 77 16.55 17.93 -20.57
C ALA A 77 16.93 19.03 -19.58
N LEU A 78 18.15 19.57 -19.66
CA LEU A 78 18.48 20.80 -18.97
C LEU A 78 17.80 21.98 -19.66
N VAL A 79 17.15 22.86 -18.88
CA VAL A 79 16.49 24.05 -19.42
C VAL A 79 17.01 25.32 -18.75
N ARG A 80 16.80 26.46 -19.43
CA ARG A 80 17.26 27.77 -18.98
C ARG A 80 16.12 28.74 -18.72
N THR A 81 14.91 28.41 -19.20
CA THR A 81 13.75 29.30 -19.15
C THR A 81 12.50 28.57 -18.66
N MET A 82 11.51 29.33 -18.20
CA MET A 82 10.21 28.77 -17.82
C MET A 82 9.45 28.23 -19.04
N GLN A 83 9.61 28.89 -20.19
CA GLN A 83 8.93 28.57 -21.44
C GLN A 83 9.17 27.13 -21.89
N GLU A 84 10.38 26.61 -21.67
CA GLU A 84 10.77 25.24 -22.01
C GLU A 84 9.99 24.18 -21.20
N ASN A 85 9.39 24.53 -20.06
CA ASN A 85 8.44 23.64 -19.37
C ASN A 85 7.11 23.54 -20.11
N TYR A 86 6.59 24.65 -20.65
CA TYR A 86 5.36 24.63 -21.44
C TYR A 86 5.55 23.88 -22.76
N GLU A 87 6.73 24.02 -23.38
CA GLU A 87 7.09 23.23 -24.56
C GLU A 87 7.12 21.73 -24.26
N LEU A 88 7.65 21.32 -23.11
CA LEU A 88 7.60 19.92 -22.66
C LEU A 88 6.17 19.43 -22.45
N GLU A 89 5.30 20.21 -21.81
CA GLU A 89 3.90 19.79 -21.60
C GLU A 89 3.12 19.73 -22.92
N TYR A 90 3.41 20.62 -23.87
CA TYR A 90 2.88 20.52 -25.23
C TYR A 90 3.36 19.24 -25.92
N PHE A 91 4.66 18.95 -25.87
CA PHE A 91 5.24 17.71 -26.40
C PHE A 91 4.59 16.47 -25.77
N ARG A 92 4.42 16.46 -24.44
CA ARG A 92 3.73 15.39 -23.71
C ARG A 92 2.32 15.16 -24.24
N SER A 93 1.56 16.22 -24.51
CA SER A 93 0.20 16.12 -25.04
C SER A 93 0.16 15.48 -26.43
N ILE A 94 1.13 15.80 -27.29
CA ILE A 94 1.28 15.18 -28.61
C ILE A 94 1.58 13.70 -28.47
N ILE A 95 2.58 13.35 -27.66
CA ILE A 95 3.00 11.96 -27.47
C ILE A 95 1.85 11.11 -26.92
N GLN A 96 1.14 11.59 -25.89
CA GLN A 96 0.04 10.85 -25.27
C GLN A 96 -1.19 10.68 -26.16
N SER A 97 -1.46 11.63 -27.06
CA SER A 97 -2.56 11.53 -28.02
C SER A 97 -2.21 10.65 -29.23
N THR A 98 -0.93 10.61 -29.61
CA THR A 98 -0.45 9.84 -30.77
C THR A 98 -0.15 8.39 -30.41
N TYR A 99 0.43 8.15 -29.23
CA TYR A 99 0.94 6.85 -28.80
C TYR A 99 0.21 6.37 -27.52
N PRO A 100 -0.61 5.32 -27.60
CA PRO A 100 -1.25 4.75 -26.40
C PRO A 100 -0.25 4.03 -25.48
N TYR A 101 0.91 3.62 -26.02
CA TYR A 101 1.99 2.93 -25.31
C TYR A 101 3.30 3.07 -26.11
N PRO A 102 4.49 3.13 -25.46
CA PRO A 102 4.71 3.20 -24.01
C PRO A 102 4.41 4.57 -23.39
N PRO A 103 4.11 4.65 -22.09
CA PRO A 103 3.90 5.92 -21.40
C PRO A 103 5.19 6.75 -21.37
N PHE A 104 5.01 8.07 -21.39
CA PHE A 104 6.09 9.05 -21.42
C PHE A 104 6.33 9.70 -20.05
N SER A 105 7.57 9.59 -19.56
CA SER A 105 8.12 10.32 -18.41
C SER A 105 9.05 11.42 -18.93
N GLY A 106 8.66 12.67 -18.74
CA GLY A 106 9.32 13.82 -19.35
C GLY A 106 9.59 14.87 -18.30
N LEU A 107 10.84 15.34 -18.18
CA LEU A 107 11.24 16.28 -17.12
C LEU A 107 12.30 17.26 -17.60
N ASN A 108 12.30 18.43 -17.00
CA ASN A 108 13.35 19.41 -17.14
C ASN A 108 14.21 19.47 -15.87
N MET A 109 15.53 19.55 -16.03
CA MET A 109 16.50 19.68 -14.96
C MET A 109 16.74 21.14 -14.56
N GLY A 110 17.35 21.31 -13.40
CA GLY A 110 17.68 22.62 -12.84
C GLY A 110 16.50 23.26 -12.11
N PRO A 111 16.74 24.36 -11.36
CA PRO A 111 15.68 25.06 -10.64
C PRO A 111 14.53 25.51 -11.53
N MET A 112 14.83 25.99 -12.75
CA MET A 112 13.80 26.40 -13.72
C MET A 112 12.90 25.24 -14.18
N GLY A 113 13.37 24.00 -14.10
CA GLY A 113 12.63 22.81 -14.53
C GLY A 113 11.62 22.28 -13.49
N GLN A 114 11.55 22.85 -12.29
CA GLN A 114 10.71 22.32 -11.20
C GLN A 114 9.22 22.18 -11.56
N LEU A 115 8.68 23.06 -12.41
CA LEU A 115 7.31 22.95 -12.90
C LEU A 115 7.05 21.60 -13.59
N SER A 116 7.94 21.18 -14.48
CA SER A 116 7.81 19.89 -15.19
C SER A 116 7.84 18.69 -14.23
N ARG A 117 8.58 18.80 -13.11
CA ARG A 117 8.64 17.73 -12.10
C ARG A 117 7.30 17.60 -11.38
N ALA A 118 6.66 18.71 -11.05
CA ALA A 118 5.35 18.70 -10.41
C ALA A 118 4.27 18.13 -11.35
N LEU A 119 4.27 18.52 -12.63
CA LEU A 119 3.23 18.12 -13.59
C LEU A 119 3.40 16.72 -14.17
N ASN A 120 4.62 16.16 -14.16
CA ASN A 120 4.86 14.82 -14.66
C ASN A 120 4.16 13.76 -13.80
N LYS A 121 3.37 12.89 -14.45
CA LYS A 121 2.54 11.86 -13.79
C LYS A 121 3.15 10.47 -13.80
N ILE A 122 4.22 10.25 -14.58
CA ILE A 122 4.80 8.94 -14.84
C ILE A 122 6.24 8.92 -14.33
N PHE A 123 6.52 8.14 -13.29
CA PHE A 123 7.87 7.95 -12.74
C PHE A 123 8.64 9.27 -12.48
N THR A 124 8.03 10.25 -11.80
CA THR A 124 8.75 11.45 -11.37
C THR A 124 9.83 11.05 -10.35
N PRO A 125 11.12 11.25 -10.65
CA PRO A 125 12.19 11.02 -9.69
C PRO A 125 12.13 12.12 -8.63
N ILE A 126 11.98 11.69 -7.38
CA ILE A 126 11.92 12.56 -6.20
C ILE A 126 13.17 12.41 -5.35
N THR A 127 13.39 13.36 -4.45
CA THR A 127 14.37 13.26 -3.36
C THR A 127 13.65 13.11 -2.00
N HIS A 128 14.42 12.97 -0.93
CA HIS A 128 13.93 13.00 0.44
C HIS A 128 14.91 13.79 1.32
N PRO A 129 14.45 14.62 2.27
CA PRO A 129 15.33 15.45 3.11
C PRO A 129 16.39 14.67 3.90
N LEU A 130 16.15 13.39 4.17
CA LEU A 130 17.13 12.51 4.85
C LEU A 130 18.21 11.94 3.93
N LEU A 131 18.11 12.10 2.60
CA LEU A 131 19.14 11.63 1.69
C LEU A 131 20.34 12.59 1.71
N PRO A 132 21.57 12.07 1.82
CA PRO A 132 22.77 12.91 1.97
C PRO A 132 23.16 13.63 0.68
N ILE A 133 22.65 13.17 -0.47
CA ILE A 133 23.02 13.66 -1.79
C ILE A 133 21.75 13.90 -2.59
N ILE A 134 21.65 15.09 -3.19
CA ILE A 134 20.65 15.40 -4.21
C ILE A 134 21.17 14.84 -5.53
N ALA A 135 20.44 13.92 -6.15
CA ALA A 135 20.90 13.23 -7.35
C ALA A 135 20.91 14.12 -8.61
N ALA A 136 20.10 15.19 -8.64
CA ALA A 136 20.13 16.18 -9.71
C ALA A 136 19.67 17.57 -9.23
N PRO A 137 20.23 18.68 -9.76
CA PRO A 137 19.77 20.03 -9.43
C PRO A 137 18.27 20.23 -9.68
N GLY A 138 17.60 20.90 -8.73
CA GLY A 138 16.17 21.21 -8.81
C GLY A 138 15.23 20.03 -8.53
N GLN A 139 15.72 18.91 -7.97
CA GLN A 139 14.86 17.84 -7.46
C GLN A 139 13.92 18.34 -6.37
N LEU A 140 12.74 17.72 -6.30
CA LEU A 140 11.71 17.96 -5.31
C LEU A 140 11.41 16.65 -4.59
N SER A 141 11.07 16.72 -3.32
CA SER A 141 10.45 15.63 -2.58
C SER A 141 8.99 15.43 -3.00
N ALA A 142 8.40 14.28 -2.64
CA ALA A 142 6.97 14.03 -2.86
C ALA A 142 6.09 15.09 -2.18
N ALA A 143 6.45 15.49 -0.95
CA ALA A 143 5.74 16.52 -0.19
C ALA A 143 5.78 17.90 -0.87
N GLU A 144 6.94 18.30 -1.40
CA GLU A 144 7.08 19.55 -2.15
C GLU A 144 6.27 19.52 -3.46
N ILE A 145 6.23 18.37 -4.15
CA ILE A 145 5.39 18.19 -5.35
C ILE A 145 3.91 18.32 -5.00
N ASN A 146 3.44 17.65 -3.94
CA ASN A 146 2.05 17.74 -3.48
C ASN A 146 1.66 19.19 -3.17
N SER A 147 2.53 19.91 -2.46
CA SER A 147 2.35 21.33 -2.14
C SER A 147 2.26 22.19 -3.40
N ALA A 148 3.19 22.01 -4.34
CA ALA A 148 3.21 22.75 -5.60
C ALA A 148 1.94 22.48 -6.44
N LEU A 149 1.53 21.22 -6.57
CA LEU A 149 0.32 20.83 -7.27
C LEU A 149 -0.92 21.47 -6.65
N HIS A 150 -1.01 21.52 -5.32
CA HIS A 150 -2.10 22.19 -4.64
C HIS A 150 -2.11 23.70 -4.90
N SER A 151 -0.96 24.37 -4.75
CA SER A 151 -0.85 25.81 -5.01
C SER A 151 -1.21 26.20 -6.44
N MET A 152 -0.97 25.31 -7.41
CA MET A 152 -1.35 25.50 -8.83
C MET A 152 -2.79 25.06 -9.15
N GLY A 153 -3.57 24.62 -8.15
CA GLY A 153 -4.92 24.11 -8.36
C GLY A 153 -4.99 22.77 -9.09
N GLN A 154 -3.86 22.09 -9.30
CA GLN A 154 -3.78 20.78 -9.94
C GLN A 154 -4.09 19.63 -8.98
N MET A 155 -4.04 19.90 -7.67
CA MET A 155 -4.52 19.01 -6.62
C MET A 155 -5.61 19.75 -5.81
N PRO A 156 -6.89 19.60 -6.19
CA PRO A 156 -7.98 20.18 -5.43
C PRO A 156 -8.04 19.57 -4.03
N LYS A 157 -8.39 20.40 -3.05
CA LYS A 157 -8.70 19.94 -1.70
C LYS A 157 -9.95 19.05 -1.73
N LEU A 158 -9.92 17.98 -0.95
CA LEU A 158 -11.03 17.04 -0.77
C LEU A 158 -11.32 16.89 0.72
N ASP A 159 -12.55 16.53 1.04
CA ASP A 159 -12.99 16.23 2.38
C ASP A 159 -12.94 14.71 2.62
N MET A 160 -12.03 14.30 3.49
CA MET A 160 -11.85 12.93 3.94
C MET A 160 -12.66 12.72 5.21
N TYR A 161 -13.53 11.72 5.23
CA TYR A 161 -14.44 11.51 6.36
C TYR A 161 -13.94 10.44 7.34
N CYS A 162 -14.19 10.64 8.62
CA CYS A 162 -13.99 9.67 9.69
C CYS A 162 -15.33 9.40 10.37
N PHE A 163 -15.81 8.16 10.36
CA PHE A 163 -17.03 7.78 11.06
C PHE A 163 -16.73 7.07 12.39
N GLY A 164 -17.47 7.43 13.43
CA GLY A 164 -17.36 6.90 14.79
C GLY A 164 -16.65 7.85 15.75
N SER A 165 -16.33 7.36 16.96
CA SER A 165 -15.73 8.14 18.07
C SER A 165 -14.23 8.43 17.89
N MET A 166 -13.85 8.81 16.68
CA MET A 166 -12.47 9.01 16.21
C MET A 166 -11.79 10.21 16.87
N ARG A 167 -12.56 11.22 17.30
CA ARG A 167 -12.04 12.36 18.06
C ARG A 167 -11.72 11.95 19.50
N ALA A 168 -12.62 11.21 20.15
CA ALA A 168 -12.46 10.76 21.53
C ALA A 168 -11.23 9.85 21.72
N THR A 169 -10.88 9.05 20.71
CA THR A 169 -9.70 8.18 20.71
C THR A 169 -8.41 8.88 20.25
N GLY A 170 -8.49 10.13 19.79
CA GLY A 170 -7.38 10.86 19.18
C GLY A 170 -6.98 10.38 17.78
N GLN A 171 -7.65 9.36 17.23
CA GLN A 171 -7.37 8.85 15.89
C GLN A 171 -7.55 9.91 14.81
N ALA A 172 -8.54 10.80 14.95
CA ALA A 172 -8.74 11.91 14.01
C ALA A 172 -7.49 12.81 13.89
N MET A 173 -6.96 13.26 15.04
CA MET A 173 -5.75 14.09 15.07
C MET A 173 -4.54 13.34 14.48
N PHE A 174 -4.49 12.02 14.64
CA PHE A 174 -3.43 11.21 14.07
C PHE A 174 -3.55 11.10 12.54
N PHE A 175 -4.75 10.88 12.00
CA PHE A 175 -4.99 10.91 10.55
C PHE A 175 -4.64 12.27 9.95
N GLU A 176 -5.00 13.37 10.62
CA GLU A 176 -4.61 14.73 10.20
C GLU A 176 -3.08 14.89 10.13
N LYS A 177 -2.34 14.41 11.16
CA LYS A 177 -0.86 14.41 11.12
C LYS A 177 -0.32 13.61 9.94
N CYS A 178 -0.91 12.48 9.62
CA CYS A 178 -0.47 11.64 8.51
C CYS A 178 -0.72 12.32 7.14
N ILE A 179 -1.85 13.00 6.97
CA ILE A 179 -2.14 13.80 5.76
C ILE A 179 -1.14 14.96 5.64
N ASN A 180 -0.86 15.63 6.76
CA ASN A 180 0.10 16.74 6.82
C ASN A 180 1.54 16.31 6.53
N GLU A 181 1.96 15.12 6.99
CA GLU A 181 3.28 14.56 6.71
C GLU A 181 3.51 14.39 5.20
N LEU A 182 2.46 14.07 4.45
CA LEU A 182 2.50 13.98 2.99
C LEU A 182 2.35 15.34 2.31
N SER A 183 2.15 16.42 3.05
CA SER A 183 1.83 17.76 2.53
C SER A 183 0.64 17.74 1.56
N LEU A 184 -0.37 16.93 1.89
CA LEU A 184 -1.62 16.85 1.14
C LEU A 184 -2.61 17.91 1.64
N PRO A 185 -3.42 18.51 0.75
CA PRO A 185 -4.31 19.62 1.11
C PRO A 185 -5.65 19.18 1.69
N HIS A 186 -5.87 17.87 1.84
CA HIS A 186 -7.15 17.31 2.23
C HIS A 186 -7.51 17.66 3.67
N GLN A 187 -8.80 17.82 3.93
CA GLN A 187 -9.31 18.06 5.28
C GLN A 187 -9.96 16.80 5.83
N LEU A 188 -9.77 16.56 7.13
CA LEU A 188 -10.47 15.50 7.82
C LEU A 188 -11.78 16.03 8.45
N VAL A 189 -12.89 15.34 8.20
CA VAL A 189 -14.22 15.66 8.72
C VAL A 189 -14.77 14.46 9.49
N CYS A 190 -14.93 14.58 10.81
CA CYS A 190 -15.46 13.47 11.61
C CYS A 190 -16.97 13.57 11.86
N VAL A 191 -17.60 12.39 11.75
CA VAL A 191 -19.02 12.14 11.99
C VAL A 191 -19.12 11.09 13.10
N GLU A 192 -19.63 11.48 14.28
CA GLU A 192 -19.62 10.62 15.47
C GLU A 192 -20.44 9.32 15.31
N GLN A 193 -21.48 9.32 14.47
CA GLN A 193 -22.34 8.17 14.25
C GLN A 193 -21.97 7.41 12.97
N SER A 194 -21.53 6.16 13.11
CA SER A 194 -21.25 5.24 11.99
C SER A 194 -22.53 4.54 11.51
N THR A 195 -23.45 5.31 10.89
CA THR A 195 -24.70 4.76 10.32
C THR A 195 -24.62 4.70 8.79
N GLN A 196 -25.31 3.72 8.20
CA GLN A 196 -25.42 3.61 6.74
C GLN A 196 -26.11 4.86 6.13
N ASP A 197 -27.09 5.42 6.83
CA ASP A 197 -27.79 6.65 6.39
C ASP A 197 -26.88 7.89 6.41
N GLY A 198 -26.03 8.00 7.45
CA GLY A 198 -25.01 9.03 7.54
C GLY A 198 -24.03 8.93 6.38
N LEU A 199 -23.54 7.71 6.08
CA LEU A 199 -22.69 7.48 4.92
C LEU A 199 -23.41 7.82 3.60
N ALA A 200 -24.65 7.39 3.43
CA ALA A 200 -25.46 7.63 2.23
C ALA A 200 -25.67 9.12 1.93
N THR A 201 -25.64 9.96 2.97
CA THR A 201 -25.71 11.43 2.85
C THR A 201 -24.35 12.00 2.46
N VAL A 202 -23.29 11.59 3.16
CA VAL A 202 -21.93 12.12 3.00
C VAL A 202 -21.33 11.80 1.62
N VAL A 203 -21.55 10.60 1.08
CA VAL A 203 -20.99 10.22 -0.24
C VAL A 203 -21.54 11.05 -1.41
N LYS A 204 -22.61 11.82 -1.20
CA LYS A 204 -23.22 12.72 -2.18
C LYS A 204 -22.72 14.16 -2.08
N VAL A 205 -21.96 14.49 -1.03
CA VAL A 205 -21.44 15.84 -0.80
C VAL A 205 -20.37 16.16 -1.86
N PRO A 206 -20.36 17.39 -2.43
CA PRO A 206 -19.28 17.81 -3.30
C PRO A 206 -17.92 17.69 -2.62
N HIS A 207 -16.86 17.39 -3.39
CA HIS A 207 -15.50 17.22 -2.86
C HIS A 207 -15.29 16.06 -1.87
N PHE A 208 -16.25 15.12 -1.76
CA PHE A 208 -16.04 13.88 -1.02
C PHE A 208 -14.78 13.15 -1.54
N GLY A 209 -13.80 12.98 -0.67
CA GLY A 209 -12.51 12.35 -0.98
C GLY A 209 -12.41 10.89 -0.57
N GLY A 210 -13.37 10.38 0.19
CA GLY A 210 -13.36 9.04 0.76
C GLY A 210 -13.69 9.07 2.25
N ALA A 211 -13.80 7.88 2.85
CA ALA A 211 -14.11 7.76 4.27
C ALA A 211 -13.40 6.57 4.93
N PHE A 212 -12.99 6.75 6.18
CA PHE A 212 -12.66 5.67 7.11
C PHE A 212 -13.81 5.50 8.11
N ILE A 213 -14.18 4.26 8.42
CA ILE A 213 -15.36 3.91 9.21
C ILE A 213 -14.96 2.94 10.32
N ASN A 214 -15.10 3.39 11.57
CA ASN A 214 -14.79 2.58 12.74
C ASN A 214 -15.86 2.79 13.84
N PRO A 215 -16.70 1.79 14.16
CA PRO A 215 -16.66 0.41 13.67
C PRO A 215 -17.10 0.27 12.19
N PRO A 216 -16.67 -0.80 11.50
CA PRO A 216 -17.06 -1.04 10.11
C PRO A 216 -18.57 -1.28 9.97
N ILE A 217 -19.11 -0.96 8.80
CA ILE A 217 -20.50 -1.22 8.42
C ILE A 217 -20.63 -2.54 7.63
N ALA A 218 -21.84 -3.08 7.53
CA ALA A 218 -22.11 -4.26 6.72
C ALA A 218 -21.85 -4.00 5.22
N ALA A 219 -21.30 -4.99 4.51
CA ALA A 219 -21.00 -4.89 3.08
C ALA A 219 -22.24 -4.74 2.18
N SER A 220 -23.43 -5.05 2.70
CA SER A 220 -24.72 -4.85 2.02
C SER A 220 -25.21 -3.40 2.03
N ALA A 221 -24.31 -2.42 2.25
CA ALA A 221 -24.67 -1.01 2.31
C ALA A 221 -25.16 -0.52 0.93
N PRO A 222 -26.44 -0.12 0.78
CA PRO A 222 -27.03 0.16 -0.53
C PRO A 222 -26.53 1.48 -1.15
N CYS A 223 -25.86 2.33 -0.37
CA CYS A 223 -25.37 3.63 -0.84
C CYS A 223 -24.06 3.56 -1.63
N LEU A 224 -23.41 2.39 -1.70
CA LEU A 224 -22.17 2.21 -2.43
C LEU A 224 -22.45 1.42 -3.72
N PRO A 225 -22.08 1.96 -4.91
CA PRO A 225 -22.40 1.31 -6.18
C PRO A 225 -21.53 0.06 -6.43
N SER A 226 -20.40 -0.05 -5.75
CA SER A 226 -19.49 -1.18 -5.87
C SER A 226 -18.76 -1.44 -4.56
N ILE A 227 -18.35 -2.68 -4.36
CA ILE A 227 -17.55 -3.13 -3.23
C ILE A 227 -16.41 -4.02 -3.73
N SER A 228 -15.29 -4.04 -3.02
CA SER A 228 -14.16 -4.92 -3.35
C SER A 228 -14.49 -6.38 -3.05
N ASP A 229 -13.81 -7.32 -3.72
CA ASP A 229 -13.90 -8.75 -3.43
C ASP A 229 -13.55 -9.06 -1.97
N ALA A 230 -12.65 -8.28 -1.39
CA ALA A 230 -12.26 -8.39 0.01
C ALA A 230 -13.43 -7.98 0.93
N ALA A 231 -14.00 -6.80 0.75
CA ALA A 231 -15.14 -6.34 1.54
C ALA A 231 -16.36 -7.26 1.40
N ALA A 232 -16.63 -7.76 0.18
CA ALA A 232 -17.69 -8.72 -0.07
C ALA A 232 -17.47 -10.04 0.66
N SER A 233 -16.25 -10.59 0.62
CA SER A 233 -15.90 -11.84 1.29
C SER A 233 -15.88 -11.72 2.82
N ILE A 234 -15.40 -10.58 3.33
CA ILE A 234 -15.35 -10.27 4.77
C ILE A 234 -16.74 -9.94 5.31
N GLY A 235 -17.63 -9.41 4.47
CA GLY A 235 -18.98 -8.96 4.85
C GLY A 235 -19.01 -7.59 5.53
N GLN A 236 -17.88 -6.85 5.54
CA GLN A 236 -17.73 -5.57 6.23
C GLN A 236 -16.91 -4.57 5.42
N ILE A 237 -17.29 -3.29 5.52
CA ILE A 237 -16.62 -2.13 4.91
C ILE A 237 -16.12 -1.22 6.02
N ASP A 238 -14.82 -0.95 6.04
CA ASP A 238 -14.17 0.02 6.95
C ASP A 238 -13.61 1.24 6.19
N THR A 239 -13.57 1.19 4.86
CA THR A 239 -12.97 2.22 4.02
C THR A 239 -13.81 2.43 2.76
N VAL A 240 -14.13 3.67 2.43
CA VAL A 240 -14.78 4.04 1.17
C VAL A 240 -13.80 4.83 0.34
N VAL A 241 -13.46 4.29 -0.83
CA VAL A 241 -12.53 4.90 -1.78
C VAL A 241 -13.32 5.70 -2.78
N ALA A 242 -13.04 7.00 -2.87
CA ALA A 242 -13.53 7.86 -3.93
C ALA A 242 -12.42 8.13 -4.94
N SER A 243 -12.68 7.91 -6.22
CA SER A 243 -11.76 8.27 -7.29
C SER A 243 -12.51 9.03 -8.37
N SER A 244 -11.94 10.13 -8.82
CA SER A 244 -12.47 10.94 -9.92
C SER A 244 -11.42 11.03 -11.02
N ASP A 245 -11.78 10.62 -12.23
CA ASP A 245 -10.95 10.81 -13.43
C ASP A 245 -11.29 12.11 -14.19
N GLY A 246 -12.06 13.01 -13.56
CA GLY A 246 -12.57 14.25 -14.14
C GLY A 246 -13.86 14.08 -14.96
N THR A 247 -14.18 12.86 -15.41
CA THR A 247 -15.42 12.57 -16.17
C THR A 247 -16.33 11.57 -15.46
N LYS A 248 -15.76 10.69 -14.64
CA LYS A 248 -16.43 9.65 -13.87
C LYS A 248 -15.93 9.69 -12.44
N SER A 249 -16.88 9.69 -11.52
CA SER A 249 -16.64 9.43 -10.11
C SER A 249 -16.92 7.95 -9.84
N SER A 250 -16.01 7.28 -9.16
CA SER A 250 -16.17 5.91 -8.69
C SER A 250 -16.13 5.88 -7.17
N LEU A 251 -17.02 5.08 -6.60
CA LEU A 251 -17.14 4.87 -5.16
C LEU A 251 -17.09 3.37 -4.90
N VAL A 252 -16.07 2.94 -4.16
CA VAL A 252 -15.82 1.53 -3.85
C VAL A 252 -15.74 1.35 -2.34
N GLY A 253 -16.59 0.49 -1.78
CA GLY A 253 -16.42 0.01 -0.41
C GLY A 253 -15.31 -1.03 -0.33
N ASP A 254 -14.33 -0.83 0.54
CA ASP A 254 -13.22 -1.74 0.79
C ASP A 254 -13.04 -2.01 2.30
N ASN A 255 -12.14 -2.93 2.61
CA ASN A 255 -11.71 -3.25 3.96
C ASN A 255 -10.18 -3.12 4.03
N ALA A 256 -9.67 -2.19 4.82
CA ALA A 256 -8.24 -1.95 5.04
C ALA A 256 -7.68 -2.84 6.16
N THR A 257 -8.52 -3.27 7.09
CA THR A 257 -8.10 -4.06 8.26
C THR A 257 -7.39 -5.35 7.86
N TRP A 258 -7.88 -6.10 6.86
CA TRP A 258 -7.20 -7.32 6.40
C TRP A 258 -5.82 -7.02 5.78
N LYS A 259 -5.66 -5.86 5.13
CA LYS A 259 -4.37 -5.44 4.57
C LYS A 259 -3.37 -5.12 5.69
N GLY A 260 -3.84 -4.48 6.76
CA GLY A 260 -3.07 -4.24 7.99
C GLY A 260 -2.59 -5.54 8.64
N ILE A 261 -3.50 -6.51 8.82
CA ILE A 261 -3.16 -7.85 9.34
C ILE A 261 -2.13 -8.55 8.45
N ARG A 262 -2.35 -8.55 7.13
CA ARG A 262 -1.43 -9.15 6.15
C ARG A 262 -0.04 -8.51 6.21
N ALA A 263 0.03 -7.18 6.28
CA ALA A 263 1.29 -6.44 6.36
C ALA A 263 2.05 -6.76 7.66
N THR A 264 1.34 -6.86 8.80
CA THR A 264 1.96 -7.29 10.06
C THR A 264 2.50 -8.71 10.00
N LEU A 265 1.77 -9.66 9.40
CA LEU A 265 2.28 -11.02 9.17
C LEU A 265 3.51 -11.01 8.25
N CYS A 266 3.57 -10.12 7.27
CA CYS A 266 4.68 -10.04 6.33
C CYS A 266 5.86 -9.17 6.82
N ARG A 267 5.85 -8.72 8.08
CA ARG A 267 6.88 -7.82 8.60
C ARG A 267 8.27 -8.46 8.58
N ASP A 268 8.38 -9.68 9.11
CA ASP A 268 9.66 -10.40 9.22
C ASP A 268 9.76 -11.59 8.24
N PHE A 269 8.69 -11.90 7.51
CA PHE A 269 8.60 -13.06 6.64
C PHE A 269 7.97 -12.70 5.29
N VAL A 270 8.49 -13.26 4.20
CA VAL A 270 7.89 -13.12 2.87
C VAL A 270 6.65 -14.01 2.72
N PRO A 271 5.66 -13.65 1.87
CA PRO A 271 4.45 -14.46 1.68
C PRO A 271 4.68 -15.95 1.38
N SER A 272 5.75 -16.29 0.65
CA SER A 272 6.08 -17.68 0.33
C SER A 272 6.48 -18.53 1.55
N ALA A 273 6.89 -17.91 2.67
CA ALA A 273 7.19 -18.61 3.91
C ALA A 273 5.96 -19.22 4.60
N TYR A 274 4.76 -18.84 4.14
CA TYR A 274 3.48 -19.21 4.72
C TYR A 274 2.68 -20.21 3.87
N SER A 275 3.05 -20.40 2.61
CA SER A 275 2.22 -21.14 1.67
C SER A 275 2.01 -22.60 2.10
N GLY A 276 0.75 -23.01 2.20
CA GLY A 276 0.36 -24.37 2.61
C GLY A 276 0.60 -24.69 4.10
N GLN A 277 0.95 -23.69 4.92
CA GLN A 277 1.12 -23.87 6.35
C GLN A 277 -0.20 -23.71 7.11
N ALA A 278 -0.36 -24.43 8.21
CA ALA A 278 -1.58 -24.36 9.02
C ALA A 278 -1.65 -23.10 9.90
N ALA A 279 -2.86 -22.58 10.12
CA ALA A 279 -3.09 -21.48 11.06
C ALA A 279 -4.21 -21.75 12.05
N LEU A 280 -4.09 -21.21 13.26
CA LEU A 280 -5.13 -21.21 14.27
C LEU A 280 -5.68 -19.79 14.45
N LEU A 281 -7.01 -19.65 14.45
CA LEU A 281 -7.69 -18.38 14.64
C LEU A 281 -8.73 -18.49 15.75
N LEU A 282 -8.54 -17.70 16.81
CA LEU A 282 -9.41 -17.67 17.98
C LEU A 282 -10.30 -16.43 17.93
N ALA A 283 -11.61 -16.60 18.08
CA ALA A 283 -12.53 -15.48 18.24
C ALA A 283 -13.80 -15.92 18.97
N SER A 284 -14.62 -14.97 19.41
CA SER A 284 -15.96 -15.28 19.94
C SER A 284 -17.04 -15.21 18.86
N GLN A 285 -16.80 -14.46 17.78
CA GLN A 285 -17.74 -14.25 16.68
C GLN A 285 -16.99 -14.13 15.37
N GLU A 286 -17.66 -14.50 14.26
CA GLU A 286 -17.08 -14.40 12.91
C GLU A 286 -16.70 -12.98 12.52
N SER A 287 -17.51 -11.98 12.89
CA SER A 287 -17.27 -10.56 12.59
C SER A 287 -15.93 -10.02 13.12
N GLN A 288 -15.38 -10.64 14.17
CA GLN A 288 -14.08 -10.28 14.75
C GLN A 288 -12.91 -10.92 13.98
N ALA A 289 -13.19 -11.99 13.25
CA ALA A 289 -12.21 -12.88 12.64
C ALA A 289 -12.17 -12.79 11.11
N ALA A 290 -13.25 -12.31 10.48
CA ALA A 290 -13.42 -12.34 9.02
C ALA A 290 -12.26 -11.67 8.26
N ALA A 291 -11.81 -10.49 8.70
CA ALA A 291 -10.66 -9.81 8.11
C ALA A 291 -9.35 -10.62 8.27
N ALA A 292 -9.16 -11.30 9.41
CA ALA A 292 -8.00 -12.16 9.64
C ALA A 292 -8.04 -13.41 8.74
N ILE A 293 -9.21 -14.03 8.56
CA ILE A 293 -9.38 -15.18 7.64
C ILE A 293 -9.01 -14.77 6.22
N PHE A 294 -9.51 -13.61 5.75
CA PHE A 294 -9.19 -13.10 4.42
C PHE A 294 -7.70 -12.81 4.26
N ALA A 295 -7.07 -12.19 5.28
CA ALA A 295 -5.63 -11.94 5.28
C ALA A 295 -4.81 -13.23 5.19
N LEU A 296 -5.14 -14.26 5.97
CA LEU A 296 -4.49 -15.58 5.92
C LEU A 296 -4.62 -16.20 4.52
N ARG A 297 -5.83 -16.21 3.95
CA ARG A 297 -6.09 -16.74 2.60
C ARG A 297 -5.27 -16.00 1.53
N SER A 298 -5.13 -14.68 1.64
CA SER A 298 -4.34 -13.87 0.70
C SER A 298 -2.84 -14.19 0.70
N LEU A 299 -2.36 -14.87 1.75
CA LEU A 299 -0.98 -15.37 1.88
C LEU A 299 -0.86 -16.86 1.55
N ASN A 300 -1.91 -17.48 1.00
CA ASN A 300 -2.00 -18.92 0.76
C ASN A 300 -1.73 -19.76 2.02
N ILE A 301 -2.12 -19.25 3.19
CA ILE A 301 -2.09 -20.00 4.45
C ILE A 301 -3.31 -20.91 4.48
N GLY A 302 -3.09 -22.20 4.73
CA GLY A 302 -4.13 -23.20 4.77
C GLY A 302 -3.53 -24.58 5.08
N PRO A 303 -4.21 -25.43 5.87
CA PRO A 303 -5.58 -25.26 6.40
C PRO A 303 -5.71 -24.22 7.53
N ILE A 304 -6.84 -23.50 7.58
CA ILE A 304 -7.16 -22.52 8.64
C ILE A 304 -8.15 -23.16 9.62
N TYR A 305 -7.79 -23.20 10.90
CA TYR A 305 -8.64 -23.74 11.95
C TYR A 305 -9.21 -22.65 12.85
N THR A 306 -10.53 -22.67 13.07
CA THR A 306 -11.21 -21.66 13.90
C THR A 306 -11.58 -22.24 15.26
N ILE A 307 -11.43 -21.43 16.32
CA ILE A 307 -11.70 -21.81 17.71
C ILE A 307 -12.63 -20.78 18.33
N GLY A 308 -13.74 -21.24 18.89
CA GLY A 308 -14.71 -20.39 19.61
C GLY A 308 -15.84 -19.83 18.73
N PHE A 309 -15.81 -20.05 17.42
CA PHE A 309 -16.86 -19.63 16.48
C PHE A 309 -16.92 -20.53 15.23
N LYS A 310 -18.02 -20.43 14.49
CA LYS A 310 -18.19 -21.03 13.16
C LYS A 310 -18.29 -19.91 12.13
N VAL A 311 -17.74 -20.15 10.95
CA VAL A 311 -17.81 -19.22 9.81
C VAL A 311 -18.99 -19.61 8.93
N GLN A 312 -19.77 -18.62 8.53
CA GLN A 312 -20.83 -18.73 7.55
C GLN A 312 -20.43 -17.98 6.26
N GLY A 313 -21.20 -18.14 5.18
CA GLY A 313 -20.97 -17.36 3.96
C GLY A 313 -19.69 -17.74 3.18
N PRO A 314 -19.11 -16.79 2.42
CA PRO A 314 -18.08 -17.08 1.41
C PRO A 314 -16.77 -17.69 1.96
N LEU A 315 -16.45 -17.40 3.23
CA LEU A 315 -15.20 -17.85 3.86
C LEU A 315 -15.30 -19.26 4.46
N SER A 316 -16.51 -19.81 4.59
CA SER A 316 -16.76 -21.09 5.28
C SER A 316 -16.02 -22.29 4.64
N GLY A 317 -15.89 -22.30 3.31
CA GLY A 317 -15.20 -23.38 2.58
C GLY A 317 -13.68 -23.44 2.80
N PHE A 318 -13.08 -22.41 3.42
CA PHE A 318 -11.64 -22.30 3.63
C PHE A 318 -11.21 -22.57 5.07
N VAL A 319 -12.16 -22.79 5.98
CA VAL A 319 -11.89 -22.96 7.40
C VAL A 319 -12.43 -24.29 7.92
N THR A 320 -11.79 -24.81 8.96
CA THR A 320 -12.24 -25.99 9.69
C THR A 320 -12.45 -25.64 11.17
N PRO A 321 -13.68 -25.68 11.70
CA PRO A 321 -13.92 -25.36 13.10
C PRO A 321 -13.42 -26.49 14.01
N PHE A 322 -12.60 -26.14 15.00
CA PHE A 322 -12.22 -27.05 16.08
C PHE A 322 -13.42 -27.29 17.01
N ARG A 323 -13.70 -28.56 17.27
CA ARG A 323 -14.79 -29.04 18.13
C ARG A 323 -14.30 -29.48 19.51
N GLY A 324 -13.00 -29.71 19.69
CA GLY A 324 -12.42 -30.09 20.98
C GLY A 324 -10.91 -30.33 20.94
N LEU A 325 -10.36 -30.85 22.05
CA LEU A 325 -8.92 -31.12 22.20
C LEU A 325 -8.37 -32.11 21.17
N GLU A 326 -9.17 -33.06 20.71
CA GLU A 326 -8.73 -34.04 19.70
C GLU A 326 -8.39 -33.38 18.35
N ASP A 327 -8.99 -32.22 18.04
CA ASP A 327 -8.64 -31.49 16.82
C ASP A 327 -7.30 -30.74 16.95
N VAL A 328 -6.89 -30.38 18.17
CA VAL A 328 -5.57 -29.79 18.44
C VAL A 328 -4.46 -30.79 18.08
N LYS A 329 -4.66 -32.07 18.39
CA LYS A 329 -3.70 -33.14 18.05
C LYS A 329 -3.54 -33.37 16.55
N LYS A 330 -4.51 -32.93 15.73
CA LYS A 330 -4.45 -33.07 14.26
C LYS A 330 -3.55 -32.03 13.61
N VAL A 331 -3.20 -30.97 14.33
CA VAL A 331 -2.32 -29.91 13.83
C VAL A 331 -0.97 -30.11 14.48
N GLU A 332 -0.03 -30.70 13.73
CA GLU A 332 1.31 -30.97 14.27
C GLU A 332 2.04 -29.67 14.64
N GLN A 333 2.10 -28.70 13.72
CA GLN A 333 2.68 -27.37 13.98
C GLN A 333 2.01 -26.28 13.12
N PRO A 334 1.27 -25.33 13.72
CA PRO A 334 0.78 -24.16 13.00
C PRO A 334 1.90 -23.11 12.85
N SER A 335 1.97 -22.48 11.68
CA SER A 335 2.87 -21.35 11.41
C SER A 335 2.34 -20.04 11.95
N VAL A 336 1.02 -19.91 12.08
CA VAL A 336 0.36 -18.67 12.51
C VAL A 336 -0.70 -18.96 13.56
N ILE A 337 -0.69 -18.18 14.64
CA ILE A 337 -1.78 -18.11 15.61
C ILE A 337 -2.28 -16.67 15.66
N ILE A 338 -3.57 -16.45 15.41
CA ILE A 338 -4.22 -15.14 15.56
C ILE A 338 -5.27 -15.22 16.66
N SER A 339 -5.23 -14.29 17.60
CA SER A 339 -6.26 -14.11 18.63
C SER A 339 -7.06 -12.84 18.35
N ALA A 340 -8.30 -13.00 17.92
CA ALA A 340 -9.31 -11.94 17.78
C ALA A 340 -10.28 -11.89 18.99
N LEU A 341 -9.81 -12.37 20.15
CA LEU A 341 -10.57 -12.30 21.40
C LEU A 341 -10.62 -10.87 21.93
N ARG A 342 -11.63 -10.58 22.75
CA ARG A 342 -11.68 -9.33 23.50
C ARG A 342 -10.58 -9.28 24.57
N ALA A 343 -10.18 -8.09 24.99
CA ALA A 343 -9.12 -7.88 25.98
C ALA A 343 -9.32 -8.66 27.29
N ASP A 344 -10.57 -8.80 27.77
CA ASP A 344 -10.92 -9.56 28.97
C ASP A 344 -10.70 -11.08 28.83
N LYS A 345 -10.64 -11.58 27.60
CA LYS A 345 -10.44 -13.00 27.26
C LYS A 345 -9.10 -13.27 26.56
N SER A 346 -8.24 -12.26 26.43
CA SER A 346 -6.98 -12.33 25.68
C SER A 346 -6.07 -13.47 26.13
N LEU A 347 -6.03 -13.79 27.43
CA LEU A 347 -5.19 -14.88 27.96
C LEU A 347 -5.67 -16.29 27.62
N LEU A 348 -6.87 -16.49 27.07
CA LEU A 348 -7.34 -17.82 26.69
C LEU A 348 -6.50 -18.48 25.59
N VAL A 349 -5.70 -17.71 24.86
CA VAL A 349 -4.75 -18.24 23.86
C VAL A 349 -3.50 -18.86 24.48
N SER A 350 -3.20 -18.57 25.75
CA SER A 350 -1.96 -18.96 26.43
C SER A 350 -1.64 -20.46 26.39
N PRO A 351 -2.61 -21.39 26.59
CA PRO A 351 -2.33 -22.82 26.51
C PRO A 351 -1.84 -23.26 25.12
N LEU A 352 -2.39 -22.68 24.05
CA LEU A 352 -1.96 -22.99 22.67
C LEU A 352 -0.55 -22.47 22.40
N LEU A 353 -0.24 -21.25 22.83
CA LEU A 353 1.09 -20.66 22.68
C LEU A 353 2.18 -21.50 23.36
N LYS A 354 1.89 -22.02 24.56
CA LYS A 354 2.81 -22.90 25.30
C LYS A 354 2.95 -24.26 24.63
N HIS A 355 1.82 -24.87 24.24
CA HIS A 355 1.81 -26.17 23.58
C HIS A 355 2.67 -26.15 22.31
N TYR A 356 2.39 -25.23 21.40
CA TYR A 356 3.11 -25.12 20.12
C TYR A 356 4.44 -24.35 20.23
N GLY A 357 4.73 -23.74 21.38
CA GLY A 357 5.99 -23.04 21.67
C GLY A 357 7.14 -23.98 22.04
N SER A 358 6.83 -25.08 22.72
CA SER A 358 7.78 -25.95 23.41
C SER A 358 8.65 -26.85 22.51
N HIS A 359 8.30 -27.02 21.23
CA HIS A 359 9.11 -27.78 20.27
C HIS A 359 10.32 -26.97 19.79
N LYS A 360 11.42 -27.07 20.54
CA LYS A 360 12.76 -26.66 20.09
C LYS A 360 13.31 -27.74 19.14
N GLN A 361 13.05 -27.67 17.83
CA GLN A 361 14.02 -28.16 16.83
C GLN A 361 13.73 -27.78 15.35
N GLU A 362 14.81 -27.33 14.71
CA GLU A 362 15.25 -27.54 13.31
C GLU A 362 14.56 -26.91 12.09
N GLN A 363 13.29 -26.50 12.09
CA GLN A 363 12.73 -25.80 10.92
C GLN A 363 13.03 -24.30 10.91
N ARG A 364 14.29 -23.93 10.61
CA ARG A 364 14.69 -22.52 10.30
C ARG A 364 13.98 -21.89 9.10
N ARG A 365 13.05 -22.59 8.43
CA ARG A 365 12.43 -22.16 7.16
C ARG A 365 10.95 -21.77 7.27
N ALA A 366 10.21 -22.22 8.28
CA ALA A 366 8.79 -21.93 8.39
C ALA A 366 8.56 -20.70 9.27
N ALA A 367 7.71 -19.78 8.83
CA ALA A 367 7.32 -18.63 9.64
C ALA A 367 6.57 -19.10 10.90
N LYS A 368 6.84 -18.47 12.05
CA LYS A 368 6.16 -18.77 13.33
C LYS A 368 5.70 -17.48 13.99
N VAL A 369 4.48 -17.06 13.67
CA VAL A 369 3.95 -15.74 14.02
C VAL A 369 2.71 -15.82 14.91
N PHE A 370 2.70 -15.05 15.99
CA PHE A 370 1.53 -14.81 16.83
C PHE A 370 1.03 -13.37 16.64
N LEU A 371 -0.28 -13.21 16.47
CA LEU A 371 -0.93 -11.90 16.34
C LEU A 371 -2.05 -11.76 17.38
N ASP A 372 -1.93 -10.78 18.26
CA ASP A 372 -2.97 -10.44 19.23
C ASP A 372 -3.77 -9.21 18.75
N LEU A 373 -5.00 -9.44 18.27
CA LEU A 373 -5.91 -8.38 17.83
C LEU A 373 -6.76 -7.82 18.99
N SER A 374 -6.56 -8.31 20.22
CA SER A 374 -7.32 -7.80 21.35
C SER A 374 -6.94 -6.35 21.67
N ASN A 375 -7.96 -5.50 21.81
CA ASN A 375 -7.77 -4.08 22.10
C ASN A 375 -8.43 -3.66 23.43
N GLY A 376 -7.77 -2.75 24.14
CA GLY A 376 -8.20 -2.23 25.45
C GLY A 376 -7.52 -2.86 26.68
N PRO A 377 -7.97 -2.47 27.89
CA PRO A 377 -7.38 -2.91 29.15
C PRO A 377 -7.51 -4.42 29.35
N ARG A 378 -6.38 -5.08 29.64
CA ARG A 378 -6.30 -6.53 29.78
C ARG A 378 -5.49 -6.93 31.02
N LYS A 379 -5.72 -8.15 31.50
CA LYS A 379 -4.87 -8.79 32.51
C LYS A 379 -3.86 -9.67 31.78
N GLY A 380 -2.56 -9.38 31.93
CA GLY A 380 -1.48 -10.13 31.30
C GLY A 380 -1.17 -9.72 29.86
N ASP A 381 -0.14 -10.35 29.29
CA ASP A 381 0.42 -10.00 27.98
C ASP A 381 0.65 -11.26 27.13
N PRO A 382 -0.31 -11.63 26.26
CA PRO A 382 -0.17 -12.76 25.35
C PRO A 382 1.01 -12.60 24.37
N VAL A 383 1.35 -11.36 24.00
CA VAL A 383 2.45 -11.07 23.06
C VAL A 383 3.78 -11.40 23.74
N ALA A 384 4.01 -10.89 24.95
CA ALA A 384 5.20 -11.23 25.72
C ALA A 384 5.28 -12.74 26.00
N LEU A 385 4.16 -13.39 26.34
CA LEU A 385 4.12 -14.84 26.50
C LEU A 385 4.57 -15.55 25.20
N ALA A 386 4.00 -15.19 24.05
CA ALA A 386 4.36 -15.79 22.77
C ALA A 386 5.86 -15.64 22.45
N GLN A 387 6.45 -14.48 22.74
CA GLN A 387 7.90 -14.24 22.57
C GLN A 387 8.74 -15.19 23.43
N THR A 388 8.38 -15.38 24.71
CA THR A 388 9.08 -16.36 25.58
C THR A 388 8.95 -17.80 25.07
N GLN A 389 7.94 -18.07 24.25
CA GLN A 389 7.67 -19.36 23.62
C GLN A 389 8.27 -19.45 22.19
N GLY A 390 9.09 -18.49 21.78
CA GLY A 390 9.82 -18.50 20.51
C GLY A 390 9.00 -18.10 19.28
N TRP A 391 7.89 -17.38 19.47
CA TRP A 391 7.10 -16.81 18.37
C TRP A 391 7.60 -15.40 18.03
N ALA A 392 7.63 -15.04 16.75
CA ALA A 392 7.55 -13.64 16.37
C ALA A 392 6.14 -13.15 16.70
N ALA A 393 6.01 -12.15 17.57
CA ALA A 393 4.72 -11.78 18.13
C ALA A 393 4.46 -10.29 17.99
N TYR A 394 3.25 -9.94 17.55
CA TYR A 394 2.82 -8.56 17.36
C TYR A 394 1.45 -8.31 17.98
N GLY A 395 1.24 -7.08 18.46
CA GLY A 395 -0.02 -6.68 19.07
C GLY A 395 -0.90 -5.87 18.13
N ILE A 396 -2.07 -5.49 18.64
CA ILE A 396 -3.05 -4.68 17.90
C ILE A 396 -2.47 -3.33 17.45
N ALA A 397 -1.53 -2.76 18.20
CA ALA A 397 -0.87 -1.51 17.82
C ALA A 397 -0.06 -1.64 16.51
N ASP A 398 0.61 -2.78 16.29
CA ASP A 398 1.33 -3.03 15.04
C ASP A 398 0.36 -3.19 13.87
N VAL A 399 -0.76 -3.88 14.09
CA VAL A 399 -1.83 -4.05 13.10
C VAL A 399 -2.47 -2.71 12.78
N ASN A 400 -2.88 -1.93 13.79
CA ASN A 400 -3.51 -0.63 13.58
C ASN A 400 -2.58 0.35 12.87
N ALA A 401 -1.27 0.32 13.15
CA ALA A 401 -0.31 1.12 12.39
C ALA A 401 -0.32 0.74 10.90
N TRP A 402 -0.22 -0.54 10.56
CA TRP A 402 -0.32 -0.96 9.16
C TRP A 402 -1.70 -0.69 8.55
N THR A 403 -2.79 -0.89 9.31
CA THR A 403 -4.14 -0.54 8.87
C THR A 403 -4.23 0.95 8.53
N THR A 404 -3.65 1.85 9.35
CA THR A 404 -3.60 3.28 9.02
C THR A 404 -2.84 3.54 7.71
N VAL A 405 -1.68 2.90 7.51
CA VAL A 405 -0.91 3.03 6.25
C VAL A 405 -1.76 2.60 5.06
N GLU A 406 -2.45 1.47 5.16
CA GLU A 406 -3.27 0.92 4.09
C GLU A 406 -4.56 1.73 3.85
N THR A 407 -5.19 2.23 4.92
CA THR A 407 -6.33 3.15 4.82
C THR A 407 -5.92 4.43 4.10
N LEU A 408 -4.78 5.03 4.45
CA LEU A 408 -4.31 6.25 3.78
C LEU A 408 -3.91 5.97 2.32
N ARG A 409 -3.25 4.84 2.05
CA ARG A 409 -2.97 4.42 0.67
C ARG A 409 -4.26 4.32 -0.15
N LEU A 410 -5.33 3.78 0.43
CA LEU A 410 -6.64 3.70 -0.21
C LEU A 410 -7.29 5.07 -0.42
N LEU A 411 -7.23 5.95 0.59
CA LEU A 411 -7.92 7.24 0.55
C LEU A 411 -7.20 8.30 -0.31
N VAL A 412 -5.87 8.35 -0.25
CA VAL A 412 -5.07 9.41 -0.89
C VAL A 412 -4.11 8.91 -1.96
N GLY A 413 -4.03 7.60 -2.20
CA GLY A 413 -3.16 7.00 -3.22
C GLY A 413 -1.66 7.08 -2.90
N GLN A 414 -1.29 7.49 -1.68
CA GLN A 414 0.09 7.70 -1.25
C GLN A 414 0.39 6.94 0.05
N ASN A 415 1.66 6.56 0.24
CA ASN A 415 2.12 5.84 1.42
C ASN A 415 2.63 6.80 2.48
N VAL A 416 2.05 6.74 3.67
CA VAL A 416 2.71 7.27 4.87
C VAL A 416 3.70 6.25 5.39
N PRO A 417 4.94 6.64 5.74
CA PRO A 417 5.92 5.70 6.27
C PRO A 417 5.41 5.00 7.53
N TYR A 418 5.54 3.67 7.59
CA TYR A 418 5.11 2.88 8.76
C TYR A 418 5.81 3.33 10.05
N ASP A 419 7.11 3.66 9.98
CA ASP A 419 7.86 4.11 11.15
C ASP A 419 7.35 5.47 11.66
N PHE A 420 6.97 6.38 10.75
CA PHE A 420 6.29 7.61 11.12
C PHE A 420 4.98 7.31 11.84
N VAL A 421 4.14 6.44 11.26
CA VAL A 421 2.86 6.05 11.86
C VAL A 421 3.07 5.46 13.26
N ARG A 422 4.04 4.56 13.43
CA ARG A 422 4.36 3.94 14.73
C ARG A 422 4.82 4.95 15.78
N LEU A 423 5.61 5.94 15.39
CA LEU A 423 6.12 6.96 16.30
C LEU A 423 5.07 8.04 16.62
N ALA A 424 4.30 8.48 15.62
CA ALA A 424 3.37 9.60 15.74
C ALA A 424 2.00 9.21 16.31
N ALA A 425 1.61 7.92 16.25
CA ALA A 425 0.32 7.44 16.71
C ALA A 425 0.09 7.56 18.22
N GLY A 426 1.14 7.44 19.03
CA GLY A 426 1.02 7.43 20.49
C GLY A 426 -0.05 6.43 20.97
N ARG A 427 -1.05 6.93 21.72
CA ARG A 427 -2.17 6.11 22.23
C ARG A 427 -3.30 5.87 21.21
N SER A 428 -3.29 6.54 20.05
CA SER A 428 -4.40 6.49 19.09
C SER A 428 -4.50 5.17 18.31
N ILE A 429 -3.45 4.35 18.33
CA ILE A 429 -3.44 2.98 17.77
C ILE A 429 -3.83 1.90 18.79
N TYR A 430 -4.21 2.30 20.01
CA TYR A 430 -4.69 1.43 21.09
C TYR A 430 -6.17 1.69 21.41
#